data_AF-A0AAD7J397-F1
#
_entry.id   AF-A0AAD7J397-F1
#
_cell.length_a   1.000
_cell.length_b   1.000
_cell.length_c   1.000
_cell.angle_alpha   90.00
_cell.angle_beta   90.00
_cell.angle_gamma   90.00
#
_symmetry.space_group_name_H-M   'P 1'
#
loop_
_entity.id
_entity.type
_entity.pdbx_description
1 polymer ?
#
loop_
_entity_poly.entity_id
_entity_poly.type
_entity_poly.pdbx_seq_one_letter_code
_entity_poly.pdbx_strand_id
1 'polypeptide(L)' 'AREKAAQRKNYGSAKTHQKLARLFREQEGKDVYEWQIDVAEALILGLDVVVIAGTGATGKTISFMLPMLLHRATSLCS' A
#
# COMPACT_ATOMS: atom_id res chain seq x y z
N ALA A 1 -12.76 5.18 6.47
CA ALA A 1 -11.52 4.82 7.18
C ALA A 1 -10.42 5.88 7.02
N ARG A 2 -10.11 6.29 5.78
CA ARG A 2 -9.13 7.35 5.46
C ARG A 2 -9.33 8.65 6.26
N GLU A 3 -10.56 9.15 6.32
CA GLU A 3 -10.89 10.37 7.10
C GLU A 3 -10.61 10.21 8.60
N LYS A 4 -11.03 9.08 9.19
CA LYS A 4 -10.77 8.78 10.61
C LYS A 4 -9.27 8.64 10.90
N ALA A 5 -8.50 8.09 9.96
CA ALA A 5 -7.06 7.96 10.08
C ALA A 5 -6.32 9.30 9.95
N ALA A 6 -6.76 10.16 9.04
CA ALA A 6 -6.22 11.51 8.85
C ALA A 6 -6.41 12.40 10.09
N GLN A 7 -7.45 12.15 10.88
CA GLN A 7 -7.71 12.85 12.13
C GLN A 7 -6.87 12.34 13.32
N ARG A 8 -6.38 11.09 13.27
CA ARG A 8 -5.79 10.39 14.43
C ARG A 8 -4.30 10.12 14.33
N LYS A 9 -3.76 10.09 13.12
CA LYS A 9 -2.34 9.93 12.82
C LYS A 9 -1.97 11.01 11.81
N ASN A 10 -0.71 11.44 11.77
CA ASN A 10 -0.17 12.34 10.73
C ASN A 10 -0.12 11.62 9.36
N TYR A 11 -1.27 11.12 8.93
CA TYR A 11 -1.50 10.18 7.84
C TYR A 11 -2.19 10.95 6.71
N GLY A 12 -1.58 10.88 5.52
CA GLY A 12 -2.15 11.41 4.30
C GLY A 12 -2.29 10.29 3.27
N SER A 13 -3.51 10.03 2.80
CA SER A 13 -3.78 8.95 1.85
C SER A 13 -3.00 9.14 0.54
N ALA A 14 -3.06 10.33 -0.06
CA ALA A 14 -2.31 10.66 -1.27
C ALA A 14 -0.79 10.50 -1.11
N LYS A 15 -0.24 10.90 0.05
CA LYS A 15 1.20 10.72 0.36
C LYS A 15 1.56 9.24 0.51
N THR A 16 0.71 8.46 1.18
CA THR A 16 0.89 7.01 1.35
C THR A 16 0.86 6.32 -0.01
N HIS A 17 -0.11 6.65 -0.86
CA HIS A 17 -0.23 6.14 -2.23
C HIS A 17 1.02 6.44 -3.06
N GLN A 18 1.44 7.71 -3.11
CA GLN A 18 2.65 8.11 -3.83
C GLN A 18 3.90 7.38 -3.32
N LYS A 19 4.04 7.22 -2.01
CA LYS A 19 5.19 6.54 -1.41
C LYS A 19 5.21 5.05 -1.76
N LEU A 20 4.05 4.37 -1.69
CA LEU A 20 3.93 2.96 -2.09
C LEU A 20 4.24 2.75 -3.57
N ALA A 21 3.67 3.57 -4.44
CA ALA A 21 3.94 3.50 -5.88
C ALA A 21 5.42 3.74 -6.20
N ARG A 22 6.03 4.75 -5.57
CA ARG A 22 7.45 5.05 -5.74
C ARG A 22 8.34 3.88 -5.28
N LEU A 23 8.13 3.38 -4.07
CA LEU A 23 8.94 2.28 -3.52
C LEU A 23 8.85 1.02 -4.39
N PHE A 24 7.64 0.70 -4.87
CA PHE A 24 7.46 -0.46 -5.75
C PHE A 24 8.19 -0.28 -7.08
N ARG A 25 8.06 0.90 -7.70
CA ARG A 25 8.74 1.22 -8.96
C ARG A 25 10.27 1.19 -8.81
N GLU A 26 10.80 1.67 -7.69
CA GLU A 26 12.24 1.63 -7.37
C GLU A 26 12.78 0.19 -7.26
N GLN A 27 11.98 -0.76 -6.76
CA GLN A 27 12.42 -2.15 -6.61
C GLN A 27 12.19 -3.03 -7.83
N GLU A 28 11.03 -2.90 -8.48
CA GLU A 28 10.58 -3.84 -9.52
C GLU A 28 10.66 -3.25 -10.93
N GLY A 29 10.95 -1.95 -11.06
CA GLY A 29 10.99 -1.25 -12.36
C GLY A 29 9.64 -1.17 -13.07
N LYS A 30 8.53 -1.43 -12.37
CA LYS A 30 7.16 -1.50 -12.90
C LYS A 30 6.22 -0.64 -12.08
N ASP A 31 5.07 -0.35 -12.67
CA ASP A 31 3.96 0.29 -11.97
C ASP A 31 3.07 -0.70 -11.24
N VAL A 32 2.62 -0.24 -10.08
CA VAL A 32 1.62 -0.91 -9.27
C VAL A 32 0.22 -0.44 -9.72
N TYR A 33 -0.74 -1.35 -9.75
CA TYR A 33 -2.13 -0.99 -10.04
C TYR A 33 -2.77 -0.27 -8.84
N GLU A 34 -3.65 0.67 -9.10
CA GLU A 34 -4.35 1.46 -8.07
C GLU A 34 -5.05 0.59 -7.03
N TRP A 35 -5.77 -0.46 -7.47
CA TRP A 35 -6.44 -1.39 -6.55
C TRP A 35 -5.47 -2.12 -5.61
N GLN A 36 -4.22 -2.34 -6.01
CA GLN A 36 -3.20 -2.95 -5.15
C GLN A 36 -2.74 -1.98 -4.07
N ILE A 37 -2.63 -0.69 -4.41
CA ILE A 37 -2.33 0.38 -3.45
C ILE A 37 -3.48 0.54 -2.46
N ASP A 38 -4.73 0.49 -2.92
CA ASP A 38 -5.92 0.59 -2.06
C ASP A 38 -5.97 -0.52 -1.01
N VAL A 39 -5.69 -1.76 -1.43
CA VAL A 39 -5.60 -2.91 -0.51
C VAL A 39 -4.45 -2.73 0.47
N ALA A 40 -3.27 -2.34 -0.01
CA ALA A 40 -2.10 -2.12 0.84
C ALA A 40 -2.36 -1.03 1.89
N GLU A 41 -2.99 0.07 1.49
CA GLU A 41 -3.35 1.16 2.40
C GLU A 41 -4.39 0.71 3.43
N ALA A 42 -5.39 -0.06 3.04
CA ALA A 42 -6.37 -0.62 3.98
C ALA A 42 -5.69 -1.49 5.05
N LEU A 43 -4.70 -2.30 4.67
CA LEU A 43 -3.87 -3.09 5.59
C LEU A 43 -3.03 -2.20 6.53
N ILE A 44 -2.41 -1.12 6.01
CA ILE A 44 -1.67 -0.14 6.83
C ILE A 44 -2.58 0.55 7.86
N LEU A 45 -3.84 0.78 7.49
CA LEU A 45 -4.86 1.33 8.38
C LEU A 45 -5.40 0.32 9.40
N GLY A 46 -4.96 -0.94 9.35
CA GLY A 46 -5.39 -2.00 10.27
C GLY A 46 -6.81 -2.50 9.99
N LEU A 47 -7.26 -2.42 8.73
CA LEU A 47 -8.55 -2.97 8.31
C LEU A 47 -8.40 -4.40 7.84
N ASP A 48 -9.42 -5.21 8.08
CA ASP A 48 -9.56 -6.53 7.45
C ASP A 48 -9.98 -6.35 5.98
N VAL A 49 -9.32 -7.07 5.07
CA VAL A 49 -9.56 -6.95 3.63
C VAL A 49 -9.83 -8.30 3.00
N VAL A 50 -10.87 -8.38 2.18
CA VAL A 50 -11.13 -9.50 1.27
C VAL A 50 -10.93 -9.00 -0.16
N VAL A 51 -10.02 -9.65 -0.90
CA VAL A 51 -9.74 -9.30 -2.30
C VAL A 51 -10.38 -10.33 -3.22
N ILE A 52 -11.37 -9.91 -4.01
CA ILE A 52 -11.98 -10.73 -5.05
C ILE A 52 -11.42 -10.25 -6.40
N ALA A 53 -10.53 -11.04 -6.99
CA ALA A 53 -9.94 -10.74 -8.28
C ALA A 53 -9.85 -12.03 -9.13
N GLY A 54 -10.13 -11.93 -10.43
CA GLY A 54 -10.08 -13.08 -11.36
C GLY A 54 -8.71 -13.75 -11.44
N THR A 55 -8.66 -15.04 -11.77
CA THR A 55 -7.42 -15.77 -12.04
C THR A 55 -6.65 -15.10 -13.19
N GLY A 56 -5.34 -14.88 -13.02
CA GLY A 56 -4.53 -14.13 -13.99
C GLY A 56 -4.50 -12.60 -13.81
N ALA A 57 -5.28 -12.02 -12.89
CA ALA A 57 -5.04 -10.66 -12.43
C ALA A 57 -3.63 -10.61 -11.81
N THR A 58 -2.67 -10.10 -12.56
CA THR A 58 -1.25 -10.13 -12.21
C THR A 58 -1.05 -9.36 -10.92
N GLY A 59 -0.49 -10.00 -9.89
CA GLY A 59 -0.02 -9.30 -8.70
C GLY A 59 -0.99 -9.20 -7.51
N LYS A 60 -1.87 -10.18 -7.26
CA LYS A 60 -2.60 -10.27 -5.97
C LYS A 60 -1.64 -10.24 -4.78
N THR A 61 -0.51 -10.94 -4.91
CA THR A 61 0.56 -10.98 -3.90
C THR A 61 1.17 -9.59 -3.67
N ILE A 62 1.26 -8.76 -4.70
CA ILE A 62 1.87 -7.42 -4.62
C ILE A 62 1.12 -6.56 -3.59
N SER A 63 -0.21 -6.64 -3.56
CA SER A 63 -1.04 -5.92 -2.59
C SER A 63 -0.66 -6.17 -1.13
N PHE A 64 -0.20 -7.39 -0.81
CA PHE A 64 0.23 -7.77 0.55
C PHE A 64 1.72 -7.50 0.80
N MET A 65 2.55 -7.39 -0.25
CA MET A 65 3.97 -7.05 -0.12
C MET A 65 4.20 -5.53 0.04
N LEU A 66 3.38 -4.71 -0.61
CA LEU A 66 3.49 -3.24 -0.60
C LEU A 66 3.58 -2.63 0.82
N PRO A 67 2.75 -3.02 1.82
CA PRO A 67 2.88 -2.51 3.19
C PRO A 67 4.25 -2.81 3.82
N MET A 68 4.86 -3.94 3.47
CA MET A 68 6.17 -4.32 4.00
C MET A 68 7.28 -3.45 3.44
N LEU A 69 7.17 -3.02 2.17
CA LEU A 69 8.11 -2.07 1.57
C LEU A 69 8.08 -0.73 2.31
N LEU A 70 6.87 -0.25 2.65
CA LEU A 70 6.71 0.96 3.43
C LEU A 70 7.29 0.80 4.83
N HIS A 71 7.01 -0.33 5.51
CA HIS A 71 7.54 -0.63 6.84
C HIS A 71 9.08 -0.62 6.85
N ARG A 72 9.71 -1.31 5.88
CA ARG A 72 11.16 -1.34 5.70
C ARG A 72 11.73 0.07 5.48
N ALA A 73 11.10 0.86 4.62
CA ALA A 73 11.55 2.23 4.35
C ALA A 73 11.41 3.16 5.56
N THR A 74 10.45 2.91 6.45
CA THR A 74 10.30 3.68 7.70
C THR A 74 11.27 3.21 8.80
N SER A 75 11.54 1.90 8.91
CA SER A 75 12.44 1.36 9.93
C SER A 75 13.92 1.63 9.64
N LEU A 76 14.30 1.76 8.36
CA LEU A 76 15.66 2.18 7.96
C LEU A 76 15.94 3.67 8.25
N CYS A 77 14.92 4.46 8.55
CA CYS A 77 15.03 5.90 8.77
C CYS A 77 14.77 6.28 10.25
N SER A 78 14.75 5.28 11.14
CA SER A 78 14.57 5.41 12.60
C SER A 78 15.90 5.27 13.33
#